data_AF-B2NIZ1-F1
#
_entry.id   AF-B2NIZ1-F1
#
_cell.length_a   1.000
_cell.length_b   1.000
_cell.length_c   1.000
_cell.angle_alpha   90.00
_cell.angle_beta   90.00
_cell.angle_gamma   90.00
#
_symmetry.space_group_name_H-M   'P 1'
#
loop_
_entity.id
_entity.type
_entity.pdbx_description
1 polymer ?
#
loop_
_entity_poly.entity_id
_entity_poly.type
_entity_poly.pdbx_seq_one_letter_code
_entity_poly.pdbx_strand_id
1 'polypeptide(L)'
;DPMVHEFMRRLLQRVCSSLFEMVRRWVLEGELEDIFSEFFIVGQPVKAESLWREGYRLHHAMLPSFIPPSLAQRILRTGKSINFLRVCCEDRGWADAATEVITDNEVTARRGGFGYGETDTLELLVDKAAKRIDKHLLDVIFKRYKFKEHCLAIKQYLLLGQGDFVQYLMDIVGPDLSEPANTISSFKLSGLLETAIRASNAQYEDPDILDRLRVKMMPHESGDR
;
A
#
# COMPACT_ATOMS: atom_id res chain seq x y z
N ASP A 1 18.63 -3.70 -43.89
CA ASP A 1 18.44 -5.02 -44.53
C ASP A 1 17.19 -5.68 -43.96
N PRO A 2 16.15 -5.94 -44.77
CA PRO A 2 14.90 -6.55 -44.34
C PRO A 2 15.07 -7.95 -43.73
N MET A 3 16.03 -8.73 -44.20
CA MET A 3 16.26 -10.10 -43.73
C MET A 3 16.90 -10.11 -42.34
N VAL A 4 17.86 -9.22 -42.12
CA VAL A 4 18.47 -8.99 -40.79
C VAL A 4 17.44 -8.46 -39.80
N HIS A 5 16.57 -7.53 -40.24
CA HIS A 5 15.50 -7.00 -39.39
C HIS A 5 14.52 -8.09 -38.93
N GLU A 6 14.08 -8.95 -39.85
CA GLU A 6 13.18 -10.06 -39.54
C GLU A 6 13.84 -11.09 -38.59
N PHE A 7 15.13 -11.40 -38.79
CA PHE A 7 15.88 -12.27 -37.89
C PHE A 7 15.99 -11.67 -36.48
N MET A 8 16.38 -10.40 -36.38
CA MET A 8 16.49 -9.69 -35.10
C MET A 8 15.14 -9.60 -34.38
N ARG A 9 14.05 -9.37 -35.11
CA ARG A 9 12.69 -9.35 -34.55
C ARG A 9 12.32 -10.69 -33.91
N ARG A 10 12.58 -11.81 -34.59
CA ARG A 10 12.31 -13.16 -34.04
C ARG A 10 13.14 -13.46 -32.81
N LEU A 11 14.41 -13.06 -32.82
CA LEU A 11 15.31 -13.27 -31.69
C LEU A 11 14.84 -12.45 -30.48
N LEU A 12 14.48 -11.18 -30.69
CA LEU A 12 14.01 -10.30 -29.63
C LEU A 12 12.65 -10.73 -29.06
N GLN A 13 11.74 -11.24 -29.89
CA GLN A 13 10.49 -11.87 -29.43
C GLN A 13 10.75 -13.02 -28.46
N ARG A 14 11.77 -13.85 -28.72
CA ARG A 14 12.09 -15.01 -27.90
C ARG A 14 12.87 -14.66 -26.63
N VAL A 15 13.68 -13.60 -26.65
CA VAL A 15 14.39 -13.12 -25.45
C VAL A 15 13.44 -12.37 -24.53
N CYS A 16 12.57 -11.52 -25.09
CA CYS A 16 11.62 -10.74 -24.30
C CYS A 16 10.46 -11.56 -23.74
N SER A 17 10.22 -12.79 -24.18
CA SER A 17 9.13 -13.62 -23.64
C SER A 17 9.27 -13.84 -22.13
N SER A 18 10.48 -14.06 -21.63
CA SER A 18 10.74 -14.21 -20.19
C SER A 18 10.45 -12.92 -19.43
N LEU A 19 10.85 -11.78 -19.99
CA LEU A 19 10.55 -10.46 -19.43
C LEU A 19 9.04 -10.19 -19.36
N PHE A 20 8.30 -10.49 -20.43
CA PHE A 20 6.84 -10.28 -20.45
C PHE A 20 6.15 -11.20 -19.45
N GLU A 21 6.63 -12.43 -19.24
CA GLU A 21 6.10 -13.31 -18.20
C GLU A 21 6.35 -12.76 -16.79
N MET A 22 7.53 -12.19 -16.53
CA MET A 22 7.81 -11.50 -15.26
C MET A 22 6.89 -10.29 -15.04
N VAL A 23 6.65 -9.48 -16.07
CA VAL A 23 5.68 -8.37 -16.00
C VAL A 23 4.28 -8.90 -15.74
N ARG A 24 3.87 -9.96 -16.43
CA ARG A 24 2.56 -10.60 -16.28
C ARG A 24 2.34 -11.07 -14.84
N ARG A 25 3.29 -11.82 -14.27
CA ARG A 25 3.23 -12.27 -12.87
C ARG A 25 3.20 -11.10 -11.90
N TRP A 26 4.03 -10.08 -12.11
CA TRP A 26 4.04 -8.90 -11.25
C TRP A 26 2.70 -8.12 -11.28
N VAL A 27 2.08 -7.98 -12.45
CA VAL A 27 0.85 -7.19 -12.66
C VAL A 27 -0.43 -7.98 -12.33
N LEU A 28 -0.37 -9.30 -12.30
CA LEU A 28 -1.53 -10.15 -11.99
C LEU A 28 -1.47 -10.77 -10.59
N GLU A 29 -0.28 -11.19 -10.16
CA GLU A 29 -0.07 -11.95 -8.92
C GLU A 29 0.64 -11.11 -7.84
N GLY A 30 1.28 -10.00 -8.22
CA GLY A 30 2.04 -9.15 -7.28
C GLY A 30 3.28 -9.83 -6.71
N GLU A 31 3.77 -10.87 -7.40
CA GLU A 31 4.96 -11.63 -7.05
C GLU A 31 6.15 -11.21 -7.89
N LEU A 32 7.29 -11.02 -7.23
CA LEU A 32 8.56 -10.74 -7.87
C LEU A 32 9.50 -11.92 -7.63
N GLU A 33 9.58 -12.82 -8.61
CA GLU A 33 10.56 -13.90 -8.65
C GLU A 33 11.64 -13.54 -9.69
N ASP A 34 12.73 -12.94 -9.23
CA ASP A 34 13.86 -12.57 -10.08
C ASP A 34 15.16 -13.23 -9.58
N ILE A 35 15.34 -14.51 -9.93
CA ILE A 35 16.49 -15.33 -9.51
C ILE A 35 17.79 -14.82 -10.16
N PHE A 36 17.69 -14.30 -11.39
CA PHE A 36 18.85 -13.91 -12.21
C PHE A 36 19.12 -12.41 -12.21
N SER A 37 18.35 -11.61 -11.46
CA SER A 37 18.45 -10.14 -11.44
C SER A 37 18.31 -9.53 -12.84
N GLU A 38 17.42 -10.10 -13.66
CA GLU A 38 17.21 -9.70 -15.05
C GLU A 38 16.02 -8.74 -15.22
N PHE A 39 15.24 -8.50 -14.17
CA PHE A 39 14.07 -7.64 -14.22
C PHE A 39 14.37 -6.18 -13.92
N PHE A 40 13.57 -5.26 -14.49
CA PHE A 40 13.71 -3.83 -14.24
C PHE A 40 13.06 -3.36 -12.93
N ILE A 41 12.39 -4.25 -12.18
CA ILE A 41 11.88 -3.98 -10.83
C ILE A 41 12.70 -4.79 -9.84
N VAL A 42 13.26 -4.10 -8.84
CA VAL A 42 14.09 -4.71 -7.80
C VAL A 42 13.35 -4.65 -6.47
N GLY A 43 13.25 -5.81 -5.82
CA GLY A 43 12.75 -5.96 -4.46
C GLY A 43 13.85 -5.73 -3.43
N GLN A 44 13.54 -5.04 -2.34
CA GLN A 44 14.44 -4.85 -1.20
C GLN A 44 13.80 -5.45 0.06
N PRO A 45 14.56 -6.23 0.85
CA PRO A 45 14.05 -6.77 2.11
C PRO A 45 13.88 -5.62 3.10
N VAL A 46 12.63 -5.22 3.34
CA VAL A 46 12.26 -4.19 4.30
C VAL A 46 11.15 -4.69 5.22
N LYS A 47 10.98 -4.02 6.36
CA LYS A 47 9.86 -4.29 7.28
C LYS A 47 8.53 -4.03 6.57
N ALA A 48 7.48 -4.74 7.01
CA ALA A 48 6.12 -4.63 6.46
C ALA A 48 5.63 -3.17 6.34
N GLU A 49 5.92 -2.34 7.35
CA GLU A 49 5.57 -0.92 7.41
C GLU A 49 6.20 -0.07 6.30
N SER A 50 7.39 -0.46 5.84
CA SER A 50 8.15 0.24 4.80
C SER A 50 8.02 -0.40 3.41
N LEU A 51 7.35 -1.55 3.28
CA LEU A 51 7.22 -2.29 2.01
C LEU A 51 6.69 -1.42 0.88
N TRP A 52 5.66 -0.61 1.16
CA TRP A 52 5.06 0.26 0.15
C TRP A 52 6.04 1.29 -0.43
N ARG A 53 6.80 1.94 0.47
CA ARG A 53 7.70 3.05 0.11
C ARG A 53 9.01 2.54 -0.45
N GLU A 54 9.64 1.60 0.24
CA GLU A 54 11.04 1.23 0.02
C GLU A 54 11.20 -0.19 -0.53
N GLY A 55 10.17 -1.03 -0.45
CA GLY A 55 10.27 -2.45 -0.80
C GLY A 55 10.48 -2.73 -2.28
N TYR A 56 10.06 -1.83 -3.19
CA TYR A 56 10.28 -2.02 -4.63
C TYR A 56 10.68 -0.72 -5.34
N ARG A 57 11.66 -0.83 -6.23
CA ARG A 57 12.22 0.29 -7.01
C ARG A 57 12.46 -0.11 -8.47
N LEU A 58 12.48 0.89 -9.35
CA LEU A 58 12.86 0.69 -10.75
C LEU A 58 14.37 0.73 -10.91
N HIS A 59 14.92 -0.24 -11.65
CA HIS A 59 16.30 -0.26 -12.08
C HIS A 59 16.41 0.29 -13.50
N HIS A 60 16.62 1.60 -13.63
CA HIS A 60 16.60 2.30 -14.91
C HIS A 60 17.57 1.75 -15.96
N ALA A 61 18.72 1.20 -15.55
CA ALA A 61 19.70 0.65 -16.50
C ALA A 61 19.29 -0.73 -17.07
N MET A 62 18.32 -1.41 -16.46
CA MET A 62 17.78 -2.69 -16.92
C MET A 62 16.45 -2.51 -17.66
N LEU A 63 15.99 -1.26 -17.82
CA LEU A 63 14.75 -0.95 -18.52
C LEU A 63 14.98 -1.05 -20.04
N PRO A 64 14.27 -1.94 -20.75
CA PRO A 64 14.39 -2.03 -22.20
C PRO A 64 13.87 -0.76 -22.87
N SER A 65 14.53 -0.31 -23.92
CA SER A 65 14.20 0.94 -24.64
C SER A 65 12.79 0.95 -25.26
N PHE A 66 12.19 -0.21 -25.50
CA PHE A 66 10.82 -0.34 -26.02
C PHE A 66 9.75 -0.18 -24.93
N ILE A 67 10.11 -0.18 -23.64
CA ILE A 67 9.19 0.09 -22.53
C ILE A 67 9.37 1.54 -22.12
N PRO A 68 8.40 2.43 -22.37
CA PRO A 68 8.53 3.81 -21.94
C PRO A 68 8.56 3.89 -20.40
N PRO A 69 9.33 4.84 -19.82
CA PRO A 69 9.43 4.97 -18.36
C PRO A 69 8.09 5.17 -17.65
N SER A 70 7.11 5.78 -18.32
CA SER A 70 5.74 5.94 -17.82
C SER A 70 5.02 4.60 -17.63
N LEU A 71 5.17 3.68 -18.59
CA LEU A 71 4.62 2.33 -18.50
C LEU A 71 5.32 1.52 -17.42
N ALA A 72 6.65 1.60 -17.33
CA ALA A 72 7.42 0.93 -16.27
C ALA A 72 6.99 1.38 -14.87
N GLN A 73 6.74 2.68 -14.69
CA GLN A 73 6.25 3.22 -13.42
C GLN A 73 4.83 2.75 -13.10
N ARG A 74 3.97 2.62 -14.11
CA ARG A 74 2.63 2.05 -13.94
C ARG A 74 2.68 0.58 -13.54
N ILE A 75 3.49 -0.23 -14.23
CA ILE A 75 3.75 -1.64 -13.89
C ILE A 75 4.22 -1.76 -12.43
N LEU A 76 5.18 -0.93 -12.01
CA LEU A 76 5.65 -0.90 -10.62
C LEU A 76 4.52 -0.61 -9.64
N ARG A 77 3.72 0.43 -9.90
CA ARG A 77 2.61 0.83 -9.02
C ARG A 77 1.55 -0.26 -8.91
N THR A 78 1.15 -0.86 -10.03
CA THR A 78 0.12 -1.90 -10.04
C THR A 78 0.55 -3.12 -9.23
N GLY A 79 1.75 -3.64 -9.44
CA GLY A 79 2.22 -4.78 -8.64
C GLY A 79 2.48 -4.41 -7.17
N LYS A 80 2.89 -3.17 -6.85
CA LYS A 80 2.93 -2.68 -5.47
C LYS A 80 1.55 -2.73 -4.81
N SER A 81 0.50 -2.26 -5.50
CA SER A 81 -0.89 -2.32 -5.03
C SER A 81 -1.35 -3.75 -4.74
N ILE A 82 -1.05 -4.70 -5.63
CA ILE A 82 -1.41 -6.12 -5.45
C ILE A 82 -0.62 -6.73 -4.29
N ASN A 83 0.69 -6.48 -4.24
CA ASN A 83 1.55 -7.00 -3.18
C ASN A 83 1.10 -6.48 -1.81
N PHE A 84 0.70 -5.21 -1.72
CA PHE A 84 0.13 -4.63 -0.50
C PHE A 84 -1.19 -5.30 -0.09
N LEU A 85 -2.10 -5.52 -1.04
CA LEU A 85 -3.36 -6.24 -0.77
C LEU A 85 -3.12 -7.66 -0.26
N ARG A 86 -2.11 -8.34 -0.82
CA ARG A 86 -1.76 -9.71 -0.46
C ARG A 86 -1.08 -9.79 0.91
N VAL A 87 -0.06 -8.97 1.15
CA VAL A 87 0.81 -9.07 2.34
C VAL A 87 0.22 -8.32 3.53
N CYS A 88 -0.35 -7.14 3.31
CA CYS A 88 -0.83 -6.28 4.40
C CYS A 88 -2.31 -6.46 4.70
N CYS A 89 -3.14 -6.73 3.67
CA CYS A 89 -4.59 -6.84 3.85
C CYS A 89 -5.11 -8.29 3.95
N GLU A 90 -4.23 -9.28 3.72
CA GLU A 90 -4.57 -10.71 3.60
C GLU A 90 -5.79 -10.97 2.70
N ASP A 91 -6.06 -10.05 1.78
CA ASP A 91 -7.22 -10.11 0.91
C ASP A 91 -6.91 -11.08 -0.24
N ARG A 92 -7.84 -11.96 -0.58
CA ARG A 92 -7.72 -12.84 -1.76
C ARG A 92 -8.60 -12.38 -2.93
N GLY A 93 -9.47 -11.39 -2.73
CA GLY A 93 -10.37 -10.87 -3.76
C GLY A 93 -9.66 -10.14 -4.90
N TRP A 94 -8.40 -9.75 -4.72
CA TRP A 94 -7.57 -9.29 -5.83
C TRP A 94 -7.35 -10.38 -6.88
N ALA A 95 -7.34 -11.67 -6.49
CA ALA A 95 -7.14 -12.78 -7.41
C ALA A 95 -8.33 -12.95 -8.36
N ASP A 96 -9.55 -12.69 -7.88
CA ASP A 96 -10.75 -12.69 -8.72
C ASP A 96 -10.72 -11.53 -9.72
N ALA A 97 -10.35 -10.32 -9.24
CA ALA A 97 -10.18 -9.14 -10.08
C ALA A 97 -9.08 -9.31 -11.15
N ALA A 98 -8.00 -10.03 -10.82
CA ALA A 98 -6.92 -10.37 -11.74
C ALA A 98 -7.30 -11.50 -12.71
N THR A 99 -8.05 -12.51 -12.26
CA THR A 99 -8.51 -13.64 -13.10
C THR A 99 -9.53 -13.17 -14.16
N GLU A 100 -10.38 -12.20 -13.83
CA GLU A 100 -11.24 -11.56 -14.82
C GLU A 100 -10.46 -10.74 -15.88
N VAL A 101 -9.21 -10.33 -15.62
CA VAL A 101 -8.35 -9.69 -16.64
C VAL A 101 -7.76 -10.77 -17.55
N ILE A 102 -7.46 -11.94 -16.98
CA ILE A 102 -6.94 -13.10 -17.70
C ILE A 102 -7.99 -13.65 -18.66
N THR A 103 -9.26 -13.84 -18.27
CA THR A 103 -10.29 -14.41 -19.15
C THR A 103 -10.62 -13.52 -20.36
N ASP A 104 -10.58 -12.20 -20.19
CA ASP A 104 -10.82 -11.21 -21.26
C ASP A 104 -9.68 -11.19 -22.30
N ASN A 105 -8.45 -11.56 -21.87
CA ASN A 105 -7.24 -11.51 -22.69
C ASN A 105 -6.63 -12.90 -23.03
N GLU A 106 -7.12 -14.00 -22.44
CA GLU A 106 -6.73 -15.38 -22.79
C GLU A 106 -7.20 -15.76 -24.19
N VAL A 107 -8.30 -15.14 -24.65
CA VAL A 107 -8.75 -15.24 -26.04
C VAL A 107 -7.68 -14.71 -27.01
N THR A 108 -6.89 -13.72 -26.59
CA THR A 108 -5.77 -13.13 -27.35
C THR A 108 -4.46 -13.87 -27.11
N ALA A 109 -4.11 -14.24 -25.87
CA ALA A 109 -2.85 -14.90 -25.51
C ALA A 109 -2.75 -16.35 -26.02
N ARG A 110 -3.88 -17.07 -26.19
CA ARG A 110 -3.88 -18.44 -26.76
C ARG A 110 -3.52 -18.51 -28.26
N ARG A 111 -3.45 -17.38 -28.97
CA ARG A 111 -3.04 -17.33 -30.39
C ARG A 111 -1.61 -16.87 -30.63
N GLY A 112 -0.89 -16.45 -29.60
CA GLY A 112 0.50 -16.00 -29.67
C GLY A 112 0.83 -15.23 -28.40
N GLY A 113 1.77 -15.72 -27.59
CA GLY A 113 2.14 -15.06 -26.33
C GLY A 113 2.64 -13.64 -26.54
N PHE A 114 2.53 -12.80 -25.50
CA PHE A 114 3.01 -11.41 -25.49
C PHE A 114 4.41 -11.31 -26.10
N GLY A 115 4.47 -10.74 -27.29
CA GLY A 115 5.69 -10.65 -28.09
C GLY A 115 6.26 -9.25 -28.18
N TYR A 116 7.54 -9.15 -28.51
CA TYR A 116 8.13 -7.89 -28.96
C TYR A 116 7.34 -7.31 -30.14
N GLY A 117 6.90 -6.05 -29.99
CA GLY A 117 6.02 -5.33 -30.93
C GLY A 117 4.59 -5.09 -30.43
N GLU A 118 4.17 -5.74 -29.34
CA GLU A 118 2.82 -5.64 -28.79
C GLU A 118 2.74 -4.76 -27.54
N THR A 119 3.59 -3.72 -27.46
CA THR A 119 3.68 -2.79 -26.32
C THR A 119 2.35 -2.12 -26.01
N ASP A 120 1.55 -1.82 -27.03
CA ASP A 120 0.24 -1.19 -26.87
C ASP A 120 -0.76 -2.13 -26.18
N THR A 121 -0.67 -3.43 -26.46
CA THR A 121 -1.51 -4.44 -25.80
C THR A 121 -1.09 -4.65 -24.34
N LEU A 122 0.22 -4.61 -24.07
CA LEU A 122 0.75 -4.64 -22.71
C LEU A 122 0.28 -3.40 -21.95
N GLU A 123 0.37 -2.23 -22.55
CA GLU A 123 -0.08 -0.99 -21.94
C GLU A 123 -1.58 -1.02 -21.61
N LEU A 124 -2.40 -1.53 -22.53
CA LEU A 124 -3.84 -1.71 -22.29
C LEU A 124 -4.11 -2.71 -21.16
N LEU A 125 -3.39 -3.83 -21.11
CA LEU A 125 -3.51 -4.82 -20.04
C LEU A 125 -3.15 -4.21 -18.69
N VAL A 126 -2.01 -3.53 -18.61
CA VAL A 126 -1.56 -2.84 -17.39
C VAL A 126 -2.58 -1.78 -16.98
N ASP A 127 -3.18 -1.06 -17.92
CA ASP A 127 -4.20 -0.05 -17.60
C ASP A 127 -5.49 -0.65 -17.07
N LYS A 128 -5.96 -1.74 -17.67
CA LYS A 128 -7.13 -2.49 -17.20
C LYS A 128 -6.88 -3.07 -15.80
N ALA A 129 -5.73 -3.70 -15.60
CA ALA A 129 -5.33 -4.29 -14.31
C ALA A 129 -5.20 -3.20 -13.24
N ALA A 130 -4.49 -2.10 -13.53
CA ALA A 130 -4.34 -0.96 -12.62
C ALA A 130 -5.70 -0.41 -12.18
N LYS A 131 -6.61 -0.12 -13.13
CA LYS A 131 -7.94 0.42 -12.79
C LYS A 131 -8.76 -0.50 -11.89
N ARG A 132 -8.72 -1.82 -12.12
CA ARG A 132 -9.44 -2.80 -11.30
C ARG A 132 -8.84 -2.93 -9.91
N ILE A 133 -7.52 -3.08 -9.84
CA ILE A 133 -6.80 -3.21 -8.57
C ILE A 133 -6.90 -1.94 -7.75
N ASP A 134 -6.75 -0.76 -8.36
CA ASP A 134 -6.87 0.51 -7.66
C ASP A 134 -8.29 0.71 -7.10
N LYS A 135 -9.32 0.31 -7.86
CA LYS A 135 -10.70 0.31 -7.38
C LYS A 135 -10.89 -0.63 -6.19
N HIS A 136 -10.39 -1.86 -6.27
CA HIS A 136 -10.46 -2.84 -5.17
C HIS A 136 -9.68 -2.36 -3.94
N LEU A 137 -8.48 -1.82 -4.14
CA LEU A 137 -7.65 -1.24 -3.09
C LEU A 137 -8.37 -0.11 -2.37
N LEU A 138 -8.99 0.82 -3.11
CA LEU A 138 -9.78 1.88 -2.52
C LEU A 138 -11.00 1.32 -1.77
N ASP A 139 -11.67 0.29 -2.30
CA ASP A 139 -12.79 -0.35 -1.61
C ASP A 139 -12.38 -0.96 -0.27
N VAL A 140 -11.26 -1.67 -0.25
CA VAL A 140 -10.68 -2.26 0.96
C VAL A 140 -10.29 -1.17 1.96
N ILE A 141 -9.58 -0.12 1.54
CA ILE A 141 -9.14 0.95 2.44
C ILE A 141 -10.33 1.72 3.02
N PHE A 142 -11.30 2.10 2.19
CA PHE A 142 -12.41 2.95 2.63
C PHE A 142 -13.53 2.20 3.32
N LYS A 143 -13.83 0.96 2.90
CA LYS A 143 -14.91 0.17 3.50
C LYS A 143 -14.40 -0.73 4.61
N ARG A 144 -13.40 -1.58 4.33
CA ARG A 144 -12.94 -2.59 5.31
C ARG A 144 -12.13 -1.96 6.43
N TYR A 145 -11.20 -1.06 6.11
CA TYR A 145 -10.38 -0.34 7.10
C TYR A 145 -10.96 1.02 7.51
N LYS A 146 -12.17 1.36 7.05
CA LYS A 146 -12.90 2.57 7.43
C LYS A 146 -12.03 3.84 7.49
N PHE A 147 -11.15 4.02 6.49
CA PHE A 147 -10.14 5.09 6.51
C PHE A 147 -10.73 6.49 6.78
N LYS A 148 -11.93 6.75 6.27
CA LYS A 148 -12.64 8.03 6.51
C LYS A 148 -12.94 8.26 8.00
N GLU A 149 -13.33 7.21 8.72
CA GLU A 149 -13.64 7.27 10.14
C GLU A 149 -12.36 7.51 10.95
N HIS A 150 -11.26 6.85 10.59
CA HIS A 150 -9.96 7.14 11.21
C HIS A 150 -9.49 8.59 10.98
N CYS A 151 -9.70 9.16 9.78
CA CYS A 151 -9.42 10.57 9.52
C CYS A 151 -10.29 11.51 10.38
N LEU A 152 -11.56 11.15 10.58
CA LEU A 152 -12.46 11.92 11.45
C LEU A 152 -11.99 11.84 12.91
N ALA A 153 -11.59 10.66 13.37
CA ALA A 153 -11.06 10.45 14.71
C ALA A 153 -9.79 11.28 14.96
N ILE A 154 -8.87 11.33 13.99
CA ILE A 154 -7.68 12.20 14.09
C ILE A 154 -8.11 13.67 14.26
N LYS A 155 -9.10 14.12 13.49
CA LYS A 155 -9.62 15.49 13.64
C LYS A 155 -10.28 15.72 15.00
N GLN A 156 -11.09 14.79 15.49
CA GLN A 156 -11.82 14.92 16.74
C GLN A 156 -10.88 14.88 17.95
N TYR A 157 -9.96 13.92 18.00
CA TYR A 157 -9.13 13.65 19.18
C TYR A 157 -7.75 14.29 19.13
N LEU A 158 -7.05 14.23 18.00
CA LEU A 158 -5.68 14.79 17.90
C LEU A 158 -5.70 16.30 17.61
N LEU A 159 -6.64 16.77 16.78
CA LEU A 159 -6.80 18.19 16.46
C LEU A 159 -7.81 18.90 17.38
N LEU A 160 -8.21 18.27 18.48
CA LEU A 160 -9.09 18.83 19.51
C LEU A 160 -10.45 19.31 18.98
N GLY A 161 -10.98 18.65 17.94
CA GLY A 161 -12.29 18.97 17.38
C GLY A 161 -13.47 18.59 18.30
N GLN A 162 -13.26 17.66 19.22
CA GLN A 162 -14.27 17.15 20.16
C GLN A 162 -14.13 17.86 21.52
N GLY A 163 -14.78 19.03 21.64
CA GLY A 163 -14.58 19.93 22.79
C GLY A 163 -15.01 19.35 24.14
N ASP A 164 -16.06 18.53 24.20
CA ASP A 164 -16.53 17.88 25.43
C ASP A 164 -15.50 16.87 25.96
N PHE A 165 -14.99 15.99 25.09
CA PHE A 165 -13.95 15.03 25.44
C PHE A 165 -12.69 15.74 25.95
N VAL A 166 -12.21 16.74 25.22
CA VAL A 166 -10.98 17.47 25.59
C VAL A 166 -11.15 18.20 26.92
N GLN A 167 -12.31 18.82 27.15
CA GLN A 167 -12.60 19.51 28.41
C GLN A 167 -12.57 18.53 29.60
N TYR A 168 -13.27 17.40 29.51
CA TYR A 168 -13.24 16.39 30.56
C TYR A 168 -11.85 15.78 30.76
N LEU A 169 -11.12 15.54 29.67
CA LEU A 169 -9.75 15.03 29.74
C LEU A 169 -8.84 16.03 30.48
N MET A 170 -8.92 17.33 30.16
CA MET A 170 -8.12 18.36 30.82
C MET A 170 -8.50 18.56 32.29
N ASP A 171 -9.77 18.43 32.65
CA ASP A 171 -10.21 18.50 34.05
C ASP A 171 -9.66 17.33 34.88
N ILE A 172 -9.62 16.13 34.29
CA ILE A 172 -9.15 14.90 34.95
C ILE A 172 -7.61 14.85 35.01
N VAL A 173 -6.95 15.23 33.91
CA VAL A 173 -5.49 15.11 33.75
C VAL A 173 -4.75 16.36 34.28
N GLY A 174 -5.43 17.49 34.41
CA GLY A 174 -4.90 18.75 34.94
C GLY A 174 -4.13 18.65 36.26
N PRO A 175 -4.66 18.03 37.34
CA PRO A 175 -3.92 17.89 38.59
C PRO A 175 -2.67 17.01 38.43
N ASP A 176 -2.72 15.97 37.59
CA ASP A 176 -1.58 15.09 37.34
C ASP A 176 -0.48 15.75 36.50
N LEU A 177 -0.85 16.63 35.55
CA LEU A 177 0.10 17.44 34.79
C LEU A 177 0.77 18.54 35.60
N SER A 178 0.27 18.85 36.79
CA SER A 178 0.92 19.82 37.69
C SER A 178 2.09 19.22 38.47
N GLU A 179 2.21 17.89 38.47
CA GLU A 179 3.34 17.15 39.04
C GLU A 179 4.48 17.01 38.03
N PRO A 180 5.75 16.91 38.48
CA PRO A 180 6.89 16.73 37.58
C PRO A 180 6.76 15.45 36.75
N ALA A 181 7.13 15.49 35.48
CA ALA A 181 6.95 14.38 34.52
C ALA A 181 7.52 13.03 34.98
N ASN A 182 8.54 13.05 35.85
CA ASN A 182 9.16 11.86 36.43
C ASN A 182 8.22 11.03 37.34
N THR A 183 7.15 11.62 37.91
CA THR A 183 6.19 10.90 38.76
C THR A 183 4.98 10.36 37.99
N ILE A 184 4.79 10.82 36.76
CA ILE A 184 3.63 10.48 35.94
C ILE A 184 3.90 9.17 35.21
N SER A 185 3.05 8.16 35.43
CA SER A 185 3.14 6.89 34.72
C SER A 185 2.22 6.87 33.50
N SER A 186 2.68 6.25 32.41
CA SER A 186 1.86 6.04 31.20
C SER A 186 0.57 5.27 31.53
N PHE A 187 0.64 4.34 32.49
CA PHE A 187 -0.49 3.51 32.87
C PHE A 187 -1.58 4.33 33.58
N LYS A 188 -1.19 5.25 34.47
CA LYS A 188 -2.12 6.18 35.11
C LYS A 188 -2.81 7.05 34.06
N LEU A 189 -2.05 7.64 33.13
CA LEU A 189 -2.61 8.46 32.05
C LEU A 189 -3.54 7.67 31.12
N SER A 190 -3.21 6.41 30.80
CA SER A 190 -4.12 5.52 30.05
C SER A 190 -5.42 5.26 30.80
N GLY A 191 -5.37 5.06 32.12
CA GLY A 191 -6.58 4.90 32.93
C GLY A 191 -7.44 6.17 33.01
N LEU A 192 -6.80 7.34 33.05
CA LEU A 192 -7.50 8.63 33.00
C LEU A 192 -8.14 8.88 31.64
N LEU A 193 -7.45 8.52 30.55
CA LEU A 193 -7.99 8.58 29.19
C LEU A 193 -9.25 7.71 29.06
N GLU A 194 -9.20 6.45 29.52
CA GLU A 194 -10.36 5.55 29.53
C GLU A 194 -11.55 6.15 30.33
N THR A 195 -11.25 6.80 31.45
CA THR A 195 -12.26 7.48 32.27
C THR A 195 -12.88 8.66 31.51
N ALA A 196 -12.07 9.47 30.84
CA ALA A 196 -12.52 10.59 30.03
C ALA A 196 -13.34 10.15 28.80
N ILE A 197 -12.97 9.04 28.16
CA ILE A 197 -13.74 8.44 27.06
C ILE A 197 -15.14 8.04 27.55
N ARG A 198 -15.23 7.36 28.70
CA ARG A 198 -16.51 6.94 29.30
C ARG A 198 -17.38 8.09 29.79
N ALA A 199 -16.76 9.18 30.23
CA ALA A 199 -17.46 10.36 30.74
C ALA A 199 -17.97 11.29 29.64
N SER A 200 -17.55 11.11 28.37
CA SER A 200 -17.88 11.99 27.26
C SER A 200 -18.71 11.28 26.18
N ASN A 201 -19.10 12.00 25.13
CA ASN A 201 -19.77 11.41 23.97
C ASN A 201 -18.85 10.51 23.13
N ALA A 202 -17.55 10.49 23.43
CA ALA A 202 -16.57 9.58 22.81
C ALA A 202 -16.92 8.10 23.01
N GLN A 203 -17.69 7.75 24.05
CA GLN A 203 -18.12 6.38 24.31
C GLN A 203 -18.98 5.75 23.19
N TYR A 204 -19.59 6.58 22.33
CA TYR A 204 -20.44 6.11 21.23
C TYR A 204 -19.68 5.91 19.91
N GLU A 205 -18.39 6.23 19.88
CA GLU A 205 -17.54 6.00 18.71
C GLU A 205 -17.25 4.51 18.52
N ASP A 206 -16.75 4.16 17.34
CA ASP A 206 -16.41 2.78 17.01
C ASP A 206 -15.34 2.22 17.97
N PRO A 207 -15.55 1.02 18.55
CA PRO A 207 -14.56 0.36 19.41
C PRO A 207 -13.17 0.25 18.77
N ASP A 208 -13.08 0.09 17.44
CA ASP A 208 -11.81 0.00 16.71
C ASP A 208 -11.03 1.32 16.73
N ILE A 209 -11.72 2.45 16.85
CA ILE A 209 -11.10 3.78 16.95
C ILE A 209 -10.61 4.01 18.38
N LEU A 210 -11.42 3.62 19.37
CA LEU A 210 -11.10 3.79 20.79
C LEU A 210 -9.89 2.92 21.20
N ASP A 211 -9.79 1.67 20.76
CA ASP A 211 -8.64 0.79 21.05
C ASP A 211 -7.30 1.33 20.45
N ARG A 212 -7.40 2.14 19.41
CA ARG A 212 -6.27 2.82 18.76
C ARG A 212 -5.88 4.13 19.43
N LEU A 213 -6.73 4.69 20.29
CA LEU A 213 -6.43 5.91 21.02
C LEU A 213 -5.52 5.57 22.20
N ARG A 214 -4.29 6.05 22.16
CA ARG A 214 -3.30 5.79 23.23
C ARG A 214 -2.59 7.05 23.65
N VAL A 215 -2.33 7.15 24.95
CA VAL A 215 -1.46 8.18 25.49
C VAL A 215 -0.01 7.79 25.22
N LYS A 216 0.77 8.73 24.69
CA LYS A 216 2.20 8.56 24.49
C LYS A 216 2.94 9.66 25.26
N MET A 217 3.73 9.26 26.23
CA MET A 217 4.68 10.17 26.87
C MET A 217 5.89 10.36 25.97
N MET A 218 6.25 11.62 25.75
CA MET A 218 7.46 11.99 25.02
C MET A 218 8.67 11.89 25.96
N PRO A 219 9.88 11.66 25.43
CA PRO A 219 11.10 11.72 26.24
C PRO A 219 11.21 13.11 26.88
N HIS A 220 11.37 13.14 28.20
CA HIS A 220 11.50 14.35 29.01
C HIS A 220 12.87 14.36 29.70
N GLU A 221 13.46 15.54 29.88
CA GLU A 221 14.68 15.70 30.67
C GLU A 221 14.31 16.05 32.13
N SER A 222 15.21 15.75 33.06
CA SER A 222 15.02 16.02 34.48
C SER A 222 14.92 17.53 34.73
N GLY A 223 13.69 18.04 34.80
CA GLY A 223 13.38 19.46 34.96
C GLY A 223 12.10 19.90 34.26
N ASP A 224 11.59 19.10 33.32
CA ASP A 224 10.32 19.38 32.65
C ASP A 224 9.16 19.23 33.66
N ARG A 225 8.49 20.36 33.88
CA ARG A 225 7.23 20.48 34.60
C ARG A 225 6.12 20.67 33.59
#